data_AF-A0A2H1JIK3-F1
#
_entry.id   AF-A0A2H1JIK3-F1
#
_cell.length_a   1.000
_cell.length_b   1.000
_cell.length_c   1.000
_cell.angle_alpha   90.00
_cell.angle_beta   90.00
_cell.angle_gamma   90.00
#
_symmetry.space_group_name_H-M   'P 1'
#
loop_
_entity.id
_entity.type
_entity.pdbx_description
1 polymer ?
#
loop_
_entity_poly.entity_id
_entity_poly.type
_entity_poly.pdbx_seq_one_letter_code
_entity_poly.pdbx_strand_id
1 'polypeptide(L)'
;MSGAEPGNGDLGAFWSTARNCNPDLPEAMPEAWAFGATPEHADDLLALVLAGTKTGTASALWDIEADDESVPEVGELSIILDGRGRPRALIETTAIDIVPFCEVTAEHAHSEGEGDRTLAVWREIHERFWQEHGRRGFSFEMPVVCERFRLLFDLEGEGRVSVSGDESQGTSR
;
A
#
# COMPACT_ATOMS: atom_id res chain seq x y z
N MET A 1 4.40 0.95 26.40
CA MET A 1 4.06 -0.14 25.46
C MET A 1 4.92 0.10 24.24
N SER A 2 6.05 -0.59 24.14
CA SER A 2 7.03 -0.39 23.06
C SER A 2 6.57 -1.19 21.85
N GLY A 3 6.18 -0.54 20.77
CA GLY A 3 6.13 -1.20 19.45
C GLY A 3 7.54 -1.68 19.15
N ALA A 4 7.70 -2.96 18.80
CA ALA A 4 8.98 -3.45 18.33
C ALA A 4 9.18 -2.87 16.94
N GLU A 5 10.15 -1.98 16.78
CA GLU A 5 10.64 -1.62 15.44
C GLU A 5 11.04 -2.93 14.74
N PRO A 6 10.71 -3.10 13.44
CA PRO A 6 11.24 -4.21 12.66
C PRO A 6 12.73 -4.35 12.92
N GLY A 7 13.17 -5.56 13.29
CA GLY A 7 14.59 -5.82 13.34
C GLY A 7 15.17 -5.55 11.96
N ASN A 8 16.11 -4.61 11.84
CA ASN A 8 16.72 -4.18 10.57
C ASN A 8 17.24 -5.35 9.69
N GLY A 9 17.47 -6.54 10.30
CA GLY A 9 17.81 -7.78 9.58
C GLY A 9 16.67 -8.39 8.76
N ASP A 10 15.42 -8.30 9.19
CA ASP A 10 14.27 -8.89 8.48
C ASP A 10 13.94 -8.09 7.21
N LEU A 11 14.04 -6.76 7.27
CA LEU A 11 13.89 -5.86 6.13
C LEU A 11 14.97 -6.11 5.07
N GLY A 12 16.23 -6.19 5.49
CA GLY A 12 17.34 -6.46 4.56
C GLY A 12 17.22 -7.82 3.86
N ALA A 13 16.76 -8.85 4.58
CA ALA A 13 16.52 -10.18 4.01
C ALA A 13 15.35 -10.19 3.01
N PHE A 14 14.23 -9.53 3.36
CA PHE A 14 13.11 -9.34 2.45
C PHE A 14 13.55 -8.64 1.17
N TRP A 15 14.23 -7.49 1.32
CA TRP A 15 14.64 -6.68 0.17
C TRP A 15 15.62 -7.42 -0.73
N SER A 16 16.59 -8.12 -0.14
CA SER A 16 17.51 -8.97 -0.89
C SER A 16 16.77 -10.06 -1.68
N THR A 17 15.73 -10.65 -1.08
CA THR A 17 14.91 -11.67 -1.76
C THR A 17 14.12 -11.07 -2.92
N ALA A 18 13.45 -9.94 -2.71
CA ALA A 18 12.71 -9.24 -3.76
C ALA A 18 13.61 -8.88 -4.96
N ARG A 19 14.81 -8.34 -4.70
CA ARG A 19 15.81 -8.01 -5.74
C ARG A 19 16.38 -9.23 -6.46
N ASN A 20 16.53 -10.36 -5.77
CA ASN A 20 16.94 -11.62 -6.41
C ASN A 20 15.86 -12.14 -7.36
N CYS A 21 14.57 -11.90 -7.07
CA CYS A 21 13.46 -12.26 -7.95
C CYS A 21 13.26 -11.25 -9.08
N ASN A 22 13.57 -9.98 -8.85
CA ASN A 22 13.48 -8.91 -9.84
C ASN A 22 14.75 -8.04 -9.82
N PRO A 23 15.73 -8.30 -10.71
CA PRO A 23 17.00 -7.58 -10.73
C PRO A 23 16.88 -6.12 -11.21
N ASP A 24 15.73 -5.72 -11.77
CA ASP A 24 15.48 -4.34 -12.21
C ASP A 24 15.10 -3.42 -11.03
N LEU A 25 14.82 -3.98 -9.85
CA LEU A 25 14.59 -3.20 -8.63
C LEU A 25 15.85 -2.40 -8.23
N PRO A 26 15.68 -1.16 -7.73
CA PRO A 26 16.79 -0.29 -7.37
C PRO A 26 17.69 -0.90 -6.27
N GLU A 27 18.89 -0.37 -6.11
CA GLU A 27 19.78 -0.83 -5.03
C GLU A 27 19.28 -0.37 -3.65
N ALA A 28 18.84 0.88 -3.57
CA ALA A 28 18.30 1.47 -2.36
C ALA A 28 17.01 0.76 -1.93
N MET A 29 16.92 0.42 -0.65
CA MET A 29 15.71 -0.15 -0.06
C MET A 29 14.67 0.95 0.09
N PRO A 30 13.42 0.72 -0.35
CA PRO A 30 12.35 1.68 -0.14
C PRO A 30 11.95 1.76 1.34
N GLU A 31 11.10 2.74 1.65
CA GLU A 31 10.48 2.85 2.96
C GLU A 31 9.61 1.64 3.28
N ALA A 32 9.49 1.33 4.58
CA ALA A 32 8.68 0.25 5.08
C ALA A 32 7.65 0.75 6.10
N TRP A 33 6.37 0.46 5.85
CA TRP A 33 5.26 0.92 6.67
C TRP A 33 4.11 -0.10 6.71
N ALA A 34 3.18 0.07 7.64
CA ALA A 34 2.03 -0.80 7.83
C ALA A 34 0.72 -0.06 7.54
N PHE A 35 -0.26 -0.73 6.96
CA PHE A 35 -1.57 -0.13 6.75
C PHE A 35 -2.33 0.06 8.07
N GLY A 36 -3.13 1.13 8.12
CA GLY A 36 -4.02 1.43 9.24
C GLY A 36 -3.28 1.80 10.53
N ALA A 37 -4.05 1.93 11.62
CA ALA A 37 -3.55 2.46 12.89
C ALA A 37 -3.24 1.40 13.97
N THR A 38 -3.57 0.12 13.74
CA THR A 38 -3.39 -0.96 14.71
C THR A 38 -2.76 -2.20 14.06
N PRO A 39 -2.14 -3.10 14.85
CA PRO A 39 -1.67 -4.39 14.35
C PRO A 39 -2.74 -5.19 13.59
N GLU A 40 -3.97 -5.19 14.09
CA GLU A 40 -5.09 -5.89 13.45
C GLU A 40 -5.45 -5.26 12.10
N HIS A 41 -5.47 -3.92 12.02
CA HIS A 41 -5.67 -3.24 10.73
C HIS A 41 -4.56 -3.60 9.73
N ALA A 42 -3.31 -3.61 10.19
CA ALA A 42 -2.17 -3.96 9.34
C ALA A 42 -2.30 -5.38 8.78
N ASP A 43 -2.64 -6.36 9.63
CA ASP A 43 -2.84 -7.75 9.20
C ASP A 43 -4.02 -7.89 8.21
N ASP A 44 -5.17 -7.30 8.52
CA ASP A 44 -6.38 -7.40 7.71
C ASP A 44 -6.23 -6.72 6.34
N LEU A 45 -5.64 -5.52 6.31
CA LEU A 45 -5.45 -4.74 5.08
C LEU A 45 -4.35 -5.35 4.21
N LEU A 46 -3.27 -5.86 4.81
CA LEU A 46 -2.26 -6.60 4.08
C LEU A 46 -2.84 -7.87 3.44
N ALA A 47 -3.72 -8.60 4.13
CA ALA A 47 -4.38 -9.77 3.56
C ALA A 47 -5.17 -9.43 2.28
N LEU A 48 -5.82 -8.25 2.24
CA LEU A 48 -6.51 -7.78 1.03
C LEU A 48 -5.54 -7.44 -0.10
N VAL A 49 -4.36 -6.89 0.21
CA VAL A 49 -3.29 -6.62 -0.77
C VAL A 49 -2.76 -7.91 -1.35
N LEU A 50 -2.42 -8.89 -0.50
CA LEU A 50 -1.93 -10.21 -0.94
C LEU A 50 -2.96 -10.98 -1.76
N ALA A 51 -4.26 -10.81 -1.47
CA ALA A 51 -5.34 -11.37 -2.26
C ALA A 51 -5.59 -10.61 -3.59
N GLY A 52 -4.86 -9.53 -3.87
CA GLY A 52 -5.06 -8.67 -5.04
C GLY A 52 -6.39 -7.89 -5.03
N THR A 53 -7.06 -7.83 -3.88
CA THR A 53 -8.35 -7.14 -3.71
C THR A 53 -8.15 -5.66 -3.40
N LYS A 54 -7.18 -5.33 -2.53
CA LYS A 54 -6.76 -3.96 -2.24
C LYS A 54 -5.63 -3.56 -3.19
N THR A 55 -5.89 -2.53 -3.98
CA THR A 55 -5.00 -1.93 -5.01
C THR A 55 -5.02 -0.41 -4.94
N GLY A 56 -5.54 0.14 -3.85
CA GLY A 56 -5.53 1.56 -3.55
C GLY A 56 -5.51 1.80 -2.05
N THR A 57 -5.06 2.98 -1.67
CA THR A 57 -5.02 3.47 -0.29
C THR A 57 -5.31 4.95 -0.27
N ALA A 58 -5.78 5.46 0.87
CA ALA A 58 -6.03 6.86 1.08
C ALA A 58 -5.31 7.38 2.34
N SER A 59 -4.78 8.60 2.23
CA SER A 59 -4.17 9.33 3.34
C SER A 59 -4.68 10.76 3.37
N ALA A 60 -4.73 11.36 4.56
CA ALA A 60 -5.10 12.77 4.68
C ALA A 60 -3.87 13.61 4.30
N LEU A 61 -4.01 14.51 3.32
CA LEU A 61 -2.89 15.39 2.93
C LEU A 61 -2.43 16.24 4.13
N TRP A 62 -3.35 16.65 5.01
CA TRP A 62 -2.99 17.39 6.21
C TRP A 62 -2.14 16.61 7.20
N ASP A 63 -2.29 15.29 7.27
CA ASP A 63 -1.51 14.46 8.18
C ASP A 63 -0.07 14.33 7.63
N ILE A 64 0.07 14.13 6.31
CA ILE A 64 1.36 14.17 5.59
C ILE A 64 2.08 15.50 5.83
N GLU A 65 1.39 16.63 5.61
CA GLU A 65 1.94 17.97 5.83
C GLU A 65 2.31 18.23 7.30
N ALA A 66 1.54 17.68 8.26
CA ALA A 66 1.80 17.85 9.68
C ALA A 66 3.02 17.07 10.16
N ASP A 67 3.31 15.95 9.51
CA ASP A 67 4.46 15.08 9.81
C ASP A 67 5.72 15.48 9.00
N ASP A 68 5.66 16.58 8.23
CA ASP A 68 6.73 17.11 7.35
C ASP A 68 7.16 16.10 6.27
N GLU A 69 6.22 15.24 5.87
CA GLU A 69 6.38 14.23 4.83
C GLU A 69 5.99 14.79 3.45
N SER A 70 6.49 14.16 2.38
CA SER A 70 6.06 14.45 1.02
C SER A 70 4.93 13.53 0.59
N VAL A 71 4.00 14.05 -0.23
CA VAL A 71 3.06 13.18 -0.96
C VAL A 71 3.87 12.17 -1.77
N PRO A 72 3.46 10.89 -1.80
CA PRO A 72 4.14 9.87 -2.59
C PRO A 72 4.26 10.25 -4.08
N GLU A 73 5.13 9.57 -4.80
CA GLU A 73 5.29 9.74 -6.25
C GLU A 73 4.87 8.49 -7.05
N VAL A 74 4.44 8.69 -8.29
CA VAL A 74 4.19 7.55 -9.21
C VAL A 74 5.52 6.86 -9.53
N GLY A 75 5.56 5.55 -9.36
CA GLY A 75 6.77 4.71 -9.46
C GLY A 75 7.48 4.51 -8.12
N GLU A 76 7.01 5.16 -7.05
CA GLU A 76 7.55 4.95 -5.71
C GLU A 76 7.27 3.54 -5.22
N LEU A 77 8.29 2.94 -4.61
CA LEU A 77 8.22 1.60 -4.03
C LEU A 77 7.99 1.70 -2.52
N SER A 78 7.21 0.77 -1.97
CA SER A 78 7.04 0.65 -0.52
C SER A 78 7.01 -0.81 -0.09
N ILE A 79 7.67 -1.11 1.04
CA ILE A 79 7.58 -2.41 1.71
C ILE A 79 6.42 -2.35 2.72
N ILE A 80 5.46 -3.26 2.59
CA ILE A 80 4.32 -3.34 3.48
C ILE A 80 4.60 -4.37 4.58
N LEU A 81 4.39 -3.92 5.82
CA LEU A 81 4.56 -4.69 7.04
C LEU A 81 3.25 -5.32 7.51
N ASP A 82 3.35 -6.47 8.18
CA ASP A 82 2.25 -7.04 8.97
C ASP A 82 2.10 -6.35 10.34
N GLY A 83 1.08 -6.72 11.11
CA GLY A 83 0.80 -6.18 12.44
C GLY A 83 1.89 -6.45 13.47
N ARG A 84 2.87 -7.30 13.15
CA ARG A 84 4.04 -7.57 13.98
C ARG A 84 5.29 -6.83 13.50
N GLY A 85 5.14 -5.95 12.52
CA GLY A 85 6.21 -5.17 11.93
C GLY A 85 7.10 -5.98 10.99
N ARG A 86 6.67 -7.12 10.46
CA ARG A 86 7.49 -7.92 9.53
C ARG A 86 7.15 -7.58 8.08
N PRO A 87 8.14 -7.49 7.18
CA PRO A 87 7.88 -7.20 5.78
C PRO A 87 7.25 -8.39 5.06
N ARG A 88 6.19 -8.12 4.28
CA ARG A 88 5.38 -9.16 3.64
C ARG A 88 5.07 -8.91 2.18
N ALA A 89 5.02 -7.65 1.77
CA ALA A 89 4.75 -7.28 0.39
C ALA A 89 5.63 -6.09 -0.05
N LEU A 90 5.90 -6.01 -1.35
CA LEU A 90 6.47 -4.86 -2.03
C LEU A 90 5.43 -4.35 -3.01
N ILE A 91 5.05 -3.08 -2.88
CA ILE A 91 4.12 -2.41 -3.79
C ILE A 91 4.82 -1.29 -4.55
N GLU A 92 4.22 -0.89 -5.67
CA GLU A 92 4.60 0.29 -6.43
C GLU A 92 3.37 1.17 -6.65
N THR A 93 3.50 2.46 -6.33
CA THR A 93 2.47 3.45 -6.61
C THR A 93 2.37 3.71 -8.11
N THR A 94 1.17 3.60 -8.66
CA THR A 94 0.89 3.65 -10.11
C THR A 94 0.07 4.87 -10.51
N ALA A 95 -0.69 5.45 -9.58
CA ALA A 95 -1.43 6.69 -9.80
C ALA A 95 -1.66 7.38 -8.45
N ILE A 96 -1.75 8.70 -8.51
CA ILE A 96 -2.03 9.56 -7.36
C ILE A 96 -3.02 10.62 -7.83
N ASP A 97 -4.05 10.83 -7.02
CA ASP A 97 -4.99 11.92 -7.18
C ASP A 97 -5.21 12.58 -5.81
N ILE A 98 -5.41 13.90 -5.78
CA ILE A 98 -5.69 14.62 -4.54
C ILE A 98 -7.02 15.31 -4.71
N VAL A 99 -8.02 14.79 -4.00
CA VAL A 99 -9.41 15.26 -4.09
C VAL A 99 -9.97 15.53 -2.71
N PRO A 100 -10.99 16.40 -2.57
CA PRO A 100 -11.76 16.48 -1.33
C PRO A 100 -12.37 15.12 -0.99
N PHE A 101 -12.47 14.78 0.31
CA PHE A 101 -13.09 13.54 0.78
C PHE A 101 -14.49 13.30 0.18
N CYS A 102 -15.29 14.36 0.06
CA CYS A 102 -16.62 14.30 -0.53
C CYS A 102 -16.63 13.96 -2.04
N GLU A 103 -15.51 14.14 -2.74
CA GLU A 103 -15.34 13.88 -4.16
C GLU A 103 -14.63 12.54 -4.46
N VAL A 104 -14.17 11.82 -3.44
CA VAL A 104 -13.61 10.47 -3.61
C VAL A 104 -14.61 9.59 -4.36
N THR A 105 -14.11 8.95 -5.41
CA THR A 105 -14.94 8.20 -6.35
C THR A 105 -15.26 6.80 -5.84
N ALA A 106 -16.37 6.24 -6.33
CA ALA A 106 -16.69 4.83 -6.07
C ALA A 106 -15.65 3.86 -6.65
N GLU A 107 -14.95 4.27 -7.71
CA GLU A 107 -13.87 3.48 -8.29
C GLU A 107 -12.67 3.37 -7.33
N HIS A 108 -12.27 4.50 -6.73
CA HIS A 108 -11.20 4.50 -5.73
C HIS A 108 -11.61 3.68 -4.49
N ALA A 109 -12.80 3.93 -3.95
CA ALA A 109 -13.33 3.16 -2.82
C ALA A 109 -13.38 1.65 -3.10
N HIS A 110 -13.78 1.24 -4.30
CA HIS A 110 -13.79 -0.17 -4.69
C HIS A 110 -12.39 -0.79 -4.70
N SER A 111 -11.37 0.01 -5.04
CA SER A 111 -9.98 -0.45 -5.09
C SER A 111 -9.33 -0.61 -3.74
N GLU A 112 -9.82 0.07 -2.71
CA GLU A 112 -9.34 -0.11 -1.35
C GLU A 112 -9.72 -1.47 -0.76
N GLY A 113 -10.70 -2.16 -1.37
CA GLY A 113 -10.99 -3.56 -1.08
C GLY A 113 -11.69 -3.83 0.26
N GLU A 114 -11.90 -2.80 1.07
CA GLU A 114 -12.48 -2.88 2.42
C GLU A 114 -14.00 -3.03 2.42
N GLY A 115 -14.53 -3.66 3.46
CA GLY A 115 -15.97 -3.86 3.65
C GLY A 115 -16.65 -4.52 2.45
N ASP A 116 -17.74 -3.94 1.97
CA ASP A 116 -18.45 -4.40 0.77
C ASP A 116 -17.97 -3.72 -0.53
N ARG A 117 -16.87 -2.97 -0.45
CA ARG A 117 -16.24 -2.24 -1.57
C ARG A 117 -17.14 -1.19 -2.21
N THR A 118 -18.10 -0.65 -1.46
CA THR A 118 -18.93 0.47 -1.87
C THR A 118 -18.39 1.80 -1.33
N LEU A 119 -18.70 2.90 -2.03
CA LEU A 119 -18.35 4.25 -1.58
C LEU A 119 -18.99 4.61 -0.23
N ALA A 120 -20.18 4.08 0.05
CA ALA A 120 -20.88 4.35 1.32
C ALA A 120 -20.09 3.78 2.50
N VAL A 121 -19.72 2.50 2.43
CA VAL A 121 -18.92 1.84 3.48
C VAL A 121 -17.52 2.44 3.57
N TRP A 122 -16.89 2.75 2.44
CA TRP A 122 -15.60 3.44 2.43
C TRP A 122 -15.65 4.76 3.22
N ARG A 123 -16.68 5.58 3.00
CA ARG A 123 -16.87 6.85 3.72
C ARG A 123 -17.06 6.63 5.22
N GLU A 124 -17.86 5.65 5.62
CA GLU A 124 -18.09 5.33 7.03
C GLU A 124 -16.81 4.88 7.75
N ILE A 125 -16.00 4.04 7.09
CA ILE A 125 -14.72 3.56 7.62
C ILE A 125 -13.74 4.72 7.77
N HIS A 126 -13.56 5.51 6.72
CA HIS A 126 -12.56 6.56 6.67
C HIS A 126 -12.92 7.78 7.52
N GLU A 127 -14.21 8.15 7.58
CA GLU A 127 -14.69 9.18 8.50
C GLU A 127 -14.33 8.82 9.95
N ARG A 128 -14.63 7.59 10.37
CA ARG A 128 -14.28 7.10 11.70
C ARG A 128 -12.78 7.07 11.93
N PHE A 129 -12.03 6.56 10.95
CA PHE A 129 -10.58 6.47 11.02
C PHE A 129 -9.96 7.85 11.28
N TRP A 130 -10.30 8.86 10.49
CA TRP A 130 -9.75 10.20 10.70
C TRP A 130 -10.30 10.92 11.93
N GLN A 131 -11.52 10.60 12.40
CA GLN A 131 -12.00 11.08 13.70
C GLN A 131 -11.16 10.55 14.86
N GLU A 132 -10.74 9.29 14.80
CA GLU A 132 -10.02 8.62 15.90
C GLU A 132 -8.50 8.79 15.82
N HIS A 133 -7.93 8.85 14.61
CA HIS A 133 -6.49 8.76 14.36
C HIS A 133 -5.90 9.93 13.57
N GLY A 134 -6.71 10.78 12.93
CA GLY A 134 -6.23 11.91 12.14
C GLY A 134 -5.66 13.03 13.01
N ARG A 135 -4.61 13.72 12.55
CA ARG A 135 -3.96 14.81 13.32
C ARG A 135 -4.90 15.99 13.54
N ARG A 136 -5.76 16.26 12.55
CA ARG A 136 -6.72 17.37 12.54
C ARG A 136 -8.18 16.91 12.68
N GLY A 137 -8.40 15.61 12.88
CA GLY A 137 -9.72 15.00 12.83
C GLY A 137 -10.30 14.97 11.40
N PHE A 138 -11.51 14.44 11.30
CA PHE A 138 -12.26 14.37 10.05
C PHE A 138 -12.88 15.72 9.65
N SER A 139 -12.87 16.01 8.35
CA SER A 139 -13.71 17.03 7.72
C SER A 139 -14.21 16.51 6.38
N PHE A 140 -15.47 16.80 6.03
CA PHE A 140 -16.08 16.33 4.79
C PHE A 140 -15.39 16.87 3.52
N GLU A 141 -14.68 18.00 3.63
CA GLU A 141 -13.93 18.62 2.54
C GLU A 141 -12.40 18.48 2.71
N MET A 142 -11.94 17.63 3.63
CA MET A 142 -10.49 17.44 3.81
C MET A 142 -9.86 16.90 2.53
N PRO A 143 -8.66 17.39 2.14
CA PRO A 143 -7.93 16.85 1.01
C PRO A 143 -7.42 15.44 1.32
N VAL A 144 -7.80 14.50 0.47
CA VAL A 144 -7.42 13.09 0.54
C VAL A 144 -6.47 12.79 -0.62
N VAL A 145 -5.29 12.28 -0.30
CA VAL A 145 -4.38 11.69 -1.27
C VAL A 145 -4.87 10.27 -1.54
N CYS A 146 -5.35 10.04 -2.76
CA CYS A 146 -5.87 8.78 -3.26
C CYS A 146 -4.79 8.11 -4.11
N GLU A 147 -4.21 7.03 -3.60
CA GLU A 147 -3.18 6.28 -4.30
C GLU A 147 -3.75 5.01 -4.93
N ARG A 148 -3.26 4.67 -6.12
CA ARG A 148 -3.41 3.32 -6.70
C ARG A 148 -2.05 2.67 -6.74
N PHE A 149 -1.98 1.39 -6.41
CA PHE A 149 -0.71 0.66 -6.42
C PHE A 149 -0.88 -0.74 -7.02
N ARG A 150 0.25 -1.35 -7.36
CA ARG A 150 0.33 -2.76 -7.75
C ARG A 150 1.27 -3.52 -6.82
N LEU A 151 0.93 -4.77 -6.53
CA LEU A 151 1.80 -5.71 -5.84
C LEU A 151 2.90 -6.19 -6.80
N LEU A 152 4.16 -6.03 -6.40
CA LEU A 152 5.33 -6.49 -7.16
C LEU A 152 5.91 -7.79 -6.61
N PHE A 153 5.86 -7.98 -5.30
CA PHE A 153 6.44 -9.14 -4.63
C PHE A 153 5.77 -9.39 -3.28
N ASP A 154 5.63 -10.65 -2.90
CA ASP A 154 5.12 -11.09 -1.61
C ASP A 154 5.90 -12.28 -1.05
N LEU A 155 5.94 -12.40 0.28
CA LEU A 155 6.62 -13.51 0.97
C LEU A 155 5.72 -14.71 1.27
N GLU A 156 4.43 -14.71 0.87
CA GLU A 156 3.52 -15.81 1.16
C GLU A 156 3.05 -16.59 -0.07
N GLY A 157 3.78 -17.69 -0.27
CA GLY A 157 3.45 -18.77 -1.18
C GLY A 157 4.63 -19.03 -2.09
N GLU A 158 5.45 -20.02 -1.76
CA GLU A 158 6.53 -20.53 -2.62
C GLU A 158 6.11 -20.53 -4.11
N GLY A 159 6.59 -19.55 -4.89
CA GLY A 159 6.57 -19.57 -6.35
C GLY A 159 5.25 -19.22 -7.06
N ARG A 160 4.83 -17.94 -7.05
CA ARG A 160 4.14 -17.37 -8.22
C ARG A 160 4.84 -16.12 -8.74
N VAL A 161 5.95 -16.36 -9.44
CA VAL A 161 6.47 -15.36 -10.38
C VAL A 161 5.49 -15.28 -11.55
N SER A 162 4.78 -14.16 -11.67
CA SER A 162 4.02 -13.84 -12.87
C SER A 162 5.01 -13.34 -13.93
N VAL A 163 5.69 -14.26 -14.61
CA VAL A 163 6.44 -13.91 -15.83
C VAL A 163 5.40 -13.68 -16.93
N SER A 164 5.13 -12.41 -17.24
CA SER A 164 4.50 -12.04 -18.50
C SER A 164 5.42 -12.55 -19.62
N GLY A 165 4.98 -13.60 -20.31
CA GLY A 165 5.72 -14.19 -21.41
C GLY A 165 5.92 -13.18 -22.53
N ASP A 166 7.17 -12.76 -22.73
CA ASP A 166 7.66 -12.25 -23.99
C ASP A 166 7.74 -13.43 -24.96
N GLU A 167 6.71 -13.63 -25.80
CA GLU A 167 6.84 -14.46 -26.99
C GLU A 167 7.45 -13.64 -28.13
N SER A 168 8.78 -13.51 -28.09
CA SER A 168 9.57 -13.15 -29.26
C SER A 168 10.34 -14.37 -29.78
N GLN A 169 9.91 -14.81 -30.97
CA GLN A 169 10.68 -15.49 -32.04
C GLN A 169 10.53 -17.00 -32.23
N GLY A 170 9.99 -17.35 -33.41
CA GLY A 170 10.17 -18.64 -34.08
C GLY A 170 10.38 -18.43 -35.59
N THR A 171 11.66 -18.45 -36.00
CA THR A 171 12.12 -18.35 -37.39
C THR A 171 12.01 -19.69 -38.14
N SER A 172 11.69 -19.60 -39.43
CA SER A 172 11.94 -20.54 -40.55
C SER A 172 11.18 -21.87 -40.66
N ARG A 173 10.48 -22.00 -41.79
CA ARG A 173 10.87 -22.89 -42.90
C ARG A 173 10.54 -22.26 -44.25
#